data_AF-A0A7J7UBX2-F1
#
_entry.id   AF-A0A7J7UBX2-F1
#
_cell.length_a   1.000
_cell.length_b   1.000
_cell.length_c   1.000
_cell.angle_alpha   90.00
_cell.angle_beta   90.00
_cell.angle_gamma   90.00
#
_symmetry.space_group_name_H-M   'P 1'
#
loop_
_entity.id
_entity.type
_entity.pdbx_description
1 polymer ?
#
loop_
_entity_poly.entity_id
_entity_poly.type
_entity_poly.pdbx_seq_one_letter_code
_entity_poly.pdbx_strand_id
1 'polypeptide(L)'
;MLSKAPQSQLLLDLADSISTKGTKSGTFVMYNCARLATLFEGYQRGVQQGLYPTFPPVSSLDFSLLREEGEWLLLFNSVLPFQDLLSQTTALDRAHHAPGLRVTARTETVCKFLVQLSMDFSSYYNREPRPHLFGQMFARLQLLRAVQEVLHTGLAMLGLPPLSYI
;
A
#
# COMPACT_ATOMS: atom_id res chain seq x y z
N MET A 1 -1.10 14.10 12.32
CA MET A 1 -2.09 15.18 12.09
C MET A 1 -3.09 14.83 10.99
N LEU A 2 -2.63 14.41 9.80
CA LEU A 2 -3.52 14.02 8.68
C LEU A 2 -4.46 12.84 8.96
N SER A 3 -4.16 12.01 9.96
CA SER A 3 -5.01 10.87 10.38
C SER A 3 -6.21 11.24 11.24
N LYS A 4 -6.35 12.52 11.63
CA LYS A 4 -7.44 13.02 12.48
C LYS A 4 -8.46 13.79 11.65
N ALA A 5 -9.73 13.71 12.05
CA ALA A 5 -10.79 14.41 11.35
C ALA A 5 -10.63 15.93 11.48
N PRO A 6 -10.96 16.73 10.45
CA PRO A 6 -10.77 18.18 10.44
C PRO A 6 -11.38 18.94 11.63
N GLN A 7 -12.41 18.37 12.27
CA GLN A 7 -13.14 18.99 13.38
C GLN A 7 -12.85 18.32 14.74
N SER A 8 -11.91 17.38 14.79
CA SER A 8 -11.55 16.71 16.05
C SER A 8 -10.51 17.51 16.82
N GLN A 9 -10.68 17.60 18.15
CA GLN A 9 -9.65 18.17 19.03
C GLN A 9 -8.38 17.32 18.94
N LEU A 10 -7.26 17.97 18.61
CA LEU A 10 -5.97 17.29 18.47
C LEU A 10 -5.12 17.58 19.71
N LEU A 11 -5.02 16.57 20.58
CA LEU A 11 -4.05 16.60 21.67
C LEU A 11 -2.66 16.36 21.08
N LEU A 12 -1.79 17.37 21.19
CA LEU A 12 -0.40 17.32 20.75
C LEU A 12 0.42 16.62 21.84
N ASP A 13 0.47 15.29 21.77
CA ASP A 13 1.44 14.52 22.55
C ASP A 13 2.67 14.25 21.68
N LEU A 14 3.77 14.91 22.03
CA LEU A 14 5.03 14.81 21.29
C LEU A 14 5.60 13.38 21.34
N ALA A 15 5.32 12.62 22.42
CA ALA A 15 5.80 11.25 22.59
C ALA A 15 5.09 10.26 21.64
N ASP A 16 3.78 10.42 21.44
CA ASP A 16 2.99 9.57 20.53
C ASP A 16 3.26 9.89 19.06
N SER A 17 3.61 11.14 18.73
CA SER A 17 3.92 11.56 17.36
C SER A 17 5.23 10.97 16.80
N ILE A 18 6.17 10.61 17.67
CA ILE A 18 7.49 10.03 17.33
C ILE A 18 7.52 8.51 17.62
N SER A 19 6.43 7.94 18.17
CA SER A 19 6.38 6.52 18.53
C SER A 19 6.52 5.63 17.28
N THR A 20 7.69 5.03 17.14
CA THR A 20 8.04 4.03 16.11
C THR A 20 7.50 2.65 16.43
N LYS A 21 6.92 2.45 17.61
CA LYS A 21 6.53 1.14 18.15
C LYS A 21 5.10 0.70 17.80
N GLY A 22 4.31 1.55 17.14
CA GLY A 22 2.90 1.29 16.84
C GLY A 22 2.63 0.91 15.39
N THR A 23 1.85 -0.16 15.17
CA THR A 23 1.32 -0.57 13.84
C THR A 23 0.33 0.45 13.25
N LYS A 24 -0.03 1.50 13.98
CA LYS A 24 -0.94 2.58 13.58
C LYS A 24 -0.24 3.88 13.17
N SER A 25 1.08 3.83 12.97
CA SER A 25 1.90 5.00 12.68
C SER A 25 2.25 5.12 11.19
N GLY A 26 2.49 6.35 10.72
CA GLY A 26 3.03 6.61 9.38
C GLY A 26 4.38 5.91 9.16
N THR A 27 5.20 5.77 10.21
CA THR A 27 6.47 5.02 10.15
C THR A 27 6.24 3.55 9.79
N PHE A 28 5.15 2.94 10.25
CA PHE A 28 4.82 1.55 9.91
C PHE A 28 4.44 1.41 8.43
N VAL A 29 3.71 2.38 7.88
CA VAL A 29 3.38 2.42 6.44
C VAL A 29 4.67 2.54 5.62
N MET A 30 5.55 3.47 6.01
CA MET A 30 6.84 3.68 5.35
C MET A 30 7.75 2.45 5.42
N TYR A 31 7.79 1.76 6.56
CA TYR A 31 8.52 0.50 6.73
C TYR A 31 8.04 -0.58 5.75
N ASN A 32 6.73 -0.71 5.57
CA ASN A 32 6.18 -1.68 4.62
C ASN A 32 6.46 -1.31 3.16
N CYS A 33 6.53 -0.02 2.81
CA CYS A 33 6.98 0.42 1.49
C CYS A 33 8.42 -0.04 1.21
N ALA A 34 9.32 0.16 2.17
CA ALA A 34 10.71 -0.26 2.05
C ALA A 34 10.84 -1.78 1.94
N ARG A 35 10.06 -2.56 2.71
CA ARG A 35 10.04 -4.03 2.59
C ARG A 35 9.66 -4.48 1.18
N LEU A 36 8.65 -3.87 0.58
CA LEU A 36 8.25 -4.18 -0.79
C LEU A 36 9.36 -3.81 -1.79
N ALA A 37 9.99 -2.65 -1.61
CA ALA A 37 11.12 -2.24 -2.45
C ALA A 37 12.27 -3.25 -2.37
N THR A 38 12.70 -3.64 -1.17
CA THR A 38 13.75 -4.66 -0.96
C THR A 38 13.37 -6.01 -1.57
N LEU A 39 12.09 -6.42 -1.46
CA LEU A 39 11.61 -7.66 -2.07
C LEU A 39 11.76 -7.62 -3.61
N PHE A 40 11.34 -6.52 -4.25
CA PHE A 40 11.42 -6.38 -5.70
C PHE A 40 12.86 -6.22 -6.20
N GLU A 41 13.71 -5.50 -5.47
CA GLU A 41 15.15 -5.42 -5.75
C GLU A 41 15.81 -6.80 -5.64
N GLY A 42 15.46 -7.58 -4.61
CA GLY A 42 15.96 -8.95 -4.44
C GLY A 42 15.58 -9.84 -5.61
N TYR A 43 14.31 -9.78 -6.05
CA TYR A 43 13.85 -10.49 -7.24
C TYR A 43 14.62 -10.04 -8.49
N GLN A 44 14.75 -8.73 -8.74
CA GLN A 44 15.47 -8.20 -9.89
C GLN A 44 16.94 -8.63 -9.92
N ARG A 45 17.62 -8.62 -8.76
CA ARG A 45 18.99 -9.11 -8.63
C ARG A 45 19.07 -10.61 -8.92
N GLY A 46 18.11 -11.40 -8.44
CA GLY A 46 18.03 -12.83 -8.73
C GLY A 46 17.80 -13.12 -10.22
N VAL A 47 17.02 -12.29 -10.92
CA VAL A 47 16.89 -12.37 -12.38
C VAL A 47 18.22 -12.08 -13.09
N GLN A 48 18.93 -11.02 -12.66
CA GLN A 48 20.25 -10.68 -13.22
C GLN A 48 21.30 -11.79 -13.00
N GLN A 49 21.19 -12.52 -11.90
CA GLN A 49 22.06 -13.65 -11.57
C GLN A 49 21.61 -14.98 -12.21
N GLY A 50 20.49 -15.00 -12.94
CA GLY A 50 19.93 -16.21 -13.57
C GLY A 50 19.23 -17.18 -12.59
N LEU A 51 18.97 -16.76 -11.35
CA LEU A 51 18.27 -17.55 -10.34
C LEU A 51 16.75 -17.58 -10.57
N TYR A 52 16.20 -16.52 -11.16
CA TYR A 52 14.77 -16.41 -11.47
C TYR A 52 14.55 -16.06 -12.94
N PRO A 53 13.43 -16.50 -13.55
CA PRO A 53 13.05 -16.04 -14.88
C PRO A 53 12.67 -14.56 -14.85
N THR A 54 12.80 -13.89 -16.00
CA THR A 54 12.25 -12.55 -16.21
C THR A 54 10.75 -12.54 -15.93
N PHE A 55 10.25 -11.43 -15.39
CA PHE A 55 8.84 -11.31 -15.04
C PHE A 55 7.96 -11.45 -16.30
N PRO A 56 7.02 -12.40 -16.34
CA PRO A 56 6.21 -12.62 -17.51
C PRO A 56 5.15 -11.50 -17.68
N PRO A 57 4.62 -11.28 -18.89
CA PRO A 57 3.55 -10.31 -19.11
C PRO A 57 2.31 -10.62 -18.26
N VAL A 58 1.61 -9.57 -17.79
CA VAL A 58 0.42 -9.72 -16.93
C VAL A 58 -0.67 -10.58 -17.59
N SER A 59 -0.84 -10.48 -18.90
CA SER A 59 -1.79 -11.28 -19.68
C SER A 59 -1.51 -12.79 -19.68
N SER A 60 -0.29 -13.20 -19.33
CA SER A 60 0.13 -14.60 -19.24
C SER A 60 0.09 -15.17 -17.83
N LEU A 61 -0.24 -14.34 -16.84
CA LEU A 61 -0.32 -14.77 -15.44
C LEU A 61 -1.63 -15.52 -15.18
N ASP A 62 -1.52 -16.65 -14.49
CA ASP A 62 -2.66 -17.38 -13.97
C ASP A 62 -2.97 -16.94 -12.54
N PHE A 63 -3.95 -16.05 -12.39
CA PHE A 63 -4.41 -15.58 -11.08
C PHE A 63 -5.21 -16.61 -10.29
N SER A 64 -5.63 -17.74 -10.90
CA SER A 64 -6.32 -18.83 -10.18
C SER A 64 -5.40 -19.58 -9.19
N LEU A 65 -4.09 -19.31 -9.28
CA LEU A 65 -3.07 -19.80 -8.35
C LEU A 65 -3.03 -19.03 -7.03
N LEU A 66 -3.70 -17.87 -6.95
CA LEU A 66 -3.93 -17.15 -5.71
C LEU A 66 -5.10 -17.83 -4.98
N ARG A 67 -4.80 -18.51 -3.88
CA ARG A 67 -5.75 -19.35 -3.13
C ARG A 67 -5.74 -19.06 -1.64
N GLU A 68 -4.74 -18.34 -1.15
CA GLU A 68 -4.62 -18.04 0.26
C GLU A 68 -5.53 -16.88 0.63
N GLU A 69 -6.22 -17.01 1.75
CA GLU A 69 -7.09 -15.96 2.30
C GLU A 69 -6.40 -14.60 2.37
N GLY A 70 -5.12 -14.56 2.74
CA GLY A 70 -4.34 -13.32 2.79
C GLY A 70 -4.18 -12.62 1.43
N GLU A 71 -4.06 -13.39 0.34
CA GLU A 71 -3.97 -12.84 -1.02
C GLU A 71 -5.30 -12.18 -1.41
N TRP A 72 -6.40 -12.86 -1.11
CA TRP A 72 -7.75 -12.35 -1.36
C TRP A 72 -8.09 -11.12 -0.52
N LEU A 73 -7.68 -11.10 0.76
CA LEU A 73 -7.83 -9.94 1.62
C LEU A 73 -7.11 -8.72 1.04
N LEU A 74 -5.87 -8.86 0.60
CA LEU A 74 -5.12 -7.76 -0.04
C LEU A 74 -5.81 -7.28 -1.33
N LEU A 75 -6.29 -8.19 -2.16
CA LEU A 75 -6.96 -7.84 -3.41
C LEU A 75 -8.29 -7.10 -3.15
N PHE A 76 -9.18 -7.70 -2.37
CA PHE A 76 -10.55 -7.21 -2.20
C PHE A 76 -10.69 -6.08 -1.19
N ASN A 77 -9.82 -5.99 -0.18
CA ASN A 77 -9.92 -4.93 0.83
C ASN A 77 -9.00 -3.74 0.55
N SER A 78 -7.96 -3.94 -0.27
CA SER A 78 -6.99 -2.87 -0.56
C SER A 78 -6.94 -2.51 -2.04
N VAL A 79 -6.60 -3.45 -2.93
CA VAL A 79 -6.34 -3.09 -4.34
C VAL A 79 -7.61 -2.61 -5.06
N LEU A 80 -8.71 -3.36 -4.99
CA LEU A 80 -9.94 -3.00 -5.70
C LEU A 80 -10.64 -1.75 -5.11
N PRO A 81 -10.85 -1.62 -3.79
CA PRO A 81 -11.54 -0.46 -3.22
C PRO A 81 -10.76 0.85 -3.35
N PHE A 82 -9.45 0.78 -3.62
CA PHE A 82 -8.63 1.97 -3.79
C PHE A 82 -9.10 2.85 -4.95
N GLN A 83 -9.65 2.28 -6.02
CA GLN A 83 -10.17 3.05 -7.15
C GLN A 83 -11.35 3.94 -6.74
N ASP A 84 -12.24 3.43 -5.88
CA ASP A 84 -13.35 4.21 -5.34
C ASP A 84 -12.84 5.30 -4.40
N LEU A 85 -11.83 5.00 -3.58
CA LEU A 85 -11.18 5.98 -2.72
C LEU A 85 -10.55 7.12 -3.53
N LEU A 86 -9.85 6.80 -4.63
CA LEU A 86 -9.29 7.77 -5.58
C LEU A 86 -10.38 8.62 -6.26
N SER A 87 -11.48 7.99 -6.64
CA SER A 87 -12.60 8.69 -7.28
C SER A 87 -13.26 9.70 -6.34
N GLN A 88 -13.38 9.35 -5.06
CA GLN A 88 -13.92 10.24 -4.04
C GLN A 88 -12.99 11.42 -3.73
N THR A 89 -11.68 11.24 -3.77
CA THR A 89 -10.72 12.32 -3.55
C THR A 89 -10.60 13.24 -4.76
N THR A 90 -10.57 12.69 -5.98
CA THR A 90 -10.47 13.48 -7.23
C THR A 90 -11.77 14.18 -7.65
N ALA A 91 -12.94 13.68 -7.22
CA ALA A 91 -14.21 14.38 -7.43
C ALA A 91 -14.22 15.77 -6.75
N LEU A 92 -13.46 15.94 -5.66
CA LEU A 92 -13.28 17.22 -4.99
C LEU A 92 -12.50 18.20 -5.86
N ASP A 93 -11.43 17.74 -6.53
CA ASP A 93 -10.62 18.58 -7.43
C ASP A 93 -11.43 19.18 -8.59
N ARG A 94 -12.42 18.45 -9.12
CA ARG A 94 -13.30 18.96 -10.19
C ARG A 94 -14.33 19.98 -9.68
N ALA A 95 -14.70 19.93 -8.40
CA ALA A 95 -15.61 20.90 -7.78
C ALA A 95 -14.90 22.22 -7.42
N HIS A 96 -13.57 22.30 -7.53
CA HIS A 96 -12.74 23.46 -7.19
C HIS A 96 -12.96 24.71 -8.07
N HIS A 97 -13.77 24.64 -9.13
CA HIS A 97 -14.07 25.80 -9.97
C HIS A 97 -15.17 26.74 -9.41
N ALA A 98 -15.70 26.49 -8.21
CA ALA A 98 -16.68 27.37 -7.56
C ALA A 98 -16.04 28.19 -6.40
N PRO A 99 -16.04 29.53 -6.46
CA PRO A 99 -15.47 30.35 -5.38
C PRO A 99 -16.28 30.19 -4.08
N GLY A 100 -15.60 29.86 -2.98
CA GLY A 100 -16.19 29.76 -1.63
C GLY A 100 -16.36 28.34 -1.05
N LEU A 101 -15.91 27.30 -1.75
CA LEU A 101 -16.09 25.91 -1.30
C LEU A 101 -15.07 25.52 -0.21
N ARG A 102 -15.56 25.14 0.97
CA ARG A 102 -14.76 24.47 2.02
C ARG A 102 -14.45 23.04 1.57
N VAL A 103 -13.20 22.76 1.23
CA VAL A 103 -12.74 21.43 0.83
C VAL A 103 -12.49 20.60 2.09
N THR A 104 -13.34 19.60 2.33
CA THR A 104 -13.10 18.59 3.37
C THR A 104 -12.18 17.52 2.80
N ALA A 105 -10.88 17.77 2.82
CA ALA A 105 -9.90 16.76 2.42
C ALA A 105 -9.99 15.57 3.39
N ARG A 106 -10.51 14.42 2.92
CA ARG A 106 -10.63 13.18 3.70
C ARG A 106 -9.28 12.47 3.86
N THR A 107 -8.24 13.21 4.20
CA THR A 107 -6.88 12.71 4.43
C THR A 107 -6.86 11.66 5.53
N GLU A 108 -7.76 11.79 6.52
CA GLU A 108 -7.98 10.79 7.57
C GLU A 108 -8.34 9.41 7.02
N THR A 109 -9.16 9.36 5.97
CA THR A 109 -9.65 8.12 5.35
C THR A 109 -8.52 7.46 4.60
N VAL A 110 -7.72 8.24 3.87
CA VAL A 110 -6.51 7.77 3.19
C VAL A 110 -5.49 7.25 4.21
N CYS A 111 -5.24 7.97 5.31
CA CYS A 111 -4.33 7.50 6.35
C CYS A 111 -4.80 6.20 7.00
N LYS A 112 -6.09 6.09 7.37
CA LYS A 112 -6.65 4.85 7.94
C LYS A 112 -6.53 3.68 6.97
N PHE A 113 -6.84 3.93 5.70
CA PHE A 113 -6.71 2.94 4.64
C PHE A 113 -5.27 2.43 4.48
N LEU A 114 -4.28 3.34 4.41
CA LEU A 114 -2.87 2.96 4.27
C LEU A 114 -2.33 2.19 5.47
N VAL A 115 -2.76 2.57 6.68
CA VAL A 115 -2.42 1.85 7.91
C VAL A 115 -3.01 0.44 7.88
N GLN A 116 -4.29 0.29 7.51
CA GLN A 116 -4.94 -1.02 7.43
C GLN A 116 -4.27 -1.91 6.38
N LEU A 117 -4.04 -1.39 5.17
CA LEU A 117 -3.31 -2.10 4.11
C LEU A 117 -1.93 -2.56 4.59
N SER A 118 -1.21 -1.72 5.34
CA SER A 118 0.11 -2.08 5.88
C SER A 118 0.02 -3.20 6.92
N MET A 119 -1.05 -3.25 7.72
CA MET A 119 -1.29 -4.33 8.68
C MET A 119 -1.59 -5.64 7.94
N ASP A 120 -2.48 -5.60 6.96
CA ASP A 120 -2.89 -6.75 6.16
C ASP A 120 -1.69 -7.32 5.39
N PHE A 121 -0.89 -6.45 4.77
CA PHE A 121 0.34 -6.83 4.08
C PHE A 121 1.38 -7.42 5.04
N SER A 122 1.62 -6.79 6.21
CA SER A 122 2.55 -7.34 7.19
C SER A 122 2.13 -8.73 7.68
N SER A 123 0.82 -8.93 7.91
CA SER A 123 0.27 -10.23 8.30
C SER A 123 0.48 -11.27 7.20
N TYR A 124 0.17 -10.92 5.95
CA TYR A 124 0.38 -11.78 4.79
C TYR A 124 1.85 -12.15 4.60
N TYR A 125 2.75 -11.16 4.62
CA TYR A 125 4.18 -11.35 4.36
C TYR A 125 4.85 -12.25 5.40
N ASN A 126 4.46 -12.14 6.68
CA ASN A 126 5.09 -12.89 7.76
C ASN A 126 4.69 -14.37 7.80
N ARG A 127 3.75 -14.82 6.95
CA ARG A 127 3.42 -16.25 6.82
C ARG A 127 4.55 -16.97 6.09
N GLU A 128 4.90 -18.17 6.57
CA GLU A 128 6.08 -18.89 6.11
C GLU A 128 6.10 -19.13 4.59
N PRO A 129 7.28 -18.98 3.94
CA PRO A 129 7.42 -19.22 2.52
C PRO A 129 7.21 -20.71 2.22
N ARG A 130 6.06 -21.05 1.63
CA ARG A 130 5.80 -22.38 1.08
C ARG A 130 6.73 -22.66 -0.11
N PRO A 131 7.02 -23.92 -0.45
CA PRO A 131 7.72 -24.23 -1.70
C PRO A 131 6.92 -23.66 -2.88
N HIS A 132 7.51 -22.68 -3.59
CA HIS A 132 6.82 -21.94 -4.63
C HIS A 132 7.03 -22.61 -6.00
N LEU A 133 5.93 -22.91 -6.68
CA LEU A 133 5.97 -23.05 -8.13
C LEU A 133 6.13 -21.66 -8.76
N PHE A 134 6.94 -21.53 -9.81
CA PHE A 134 7.21 -20.24 -10.46
C PHE A 134 5.92 -19.50 -10.86
N GLY A 135 4.90 -20.20 -11.35
CA GLY A 135 3.61 -19.59 -11.72
C GLY A 135 2.92 -18.89 -10.55
N GLN A 136 2.91 -19.53 -9.37
CA GLN A 136 2.32 -18.94 -8.16
C GLN A 136 3.15 -17.77 -7.65
N MET A 137 4.48 -17.87 -7.71
CA MET A 137 5.38 -16.77 -7.35
C MET A 137 5.08 -15.52 -8.19
N PHE A 138 4.91 -15.66 -9.51
CA PHE A 138 4.63 -14.52 -10.39
C PHE A 138 3.27 -13.88 -10.12
N ALA A 139 2.22 -14.69 -9.89
CA ALA A 139 0.91 -14.17 -9.51
C ALA A 139 0.97 -13.37 -8.20
N ARG A 140 1.72 -13.88 -7.20
CA ARG A 140 1.95 -13.17 -5.91
C ARG A 140 2.72 -11.89 -6.10
N LEU A 141 3.81 -11.93 -6.87
CA LEU A 141 4.60 -10.73 -7.18
C LEU A 141 3.76 -9.67 -7.89
N GLN A 142 2.84 -10.05 -8.78
CA GLN A 142 1.92 -9.10 -9.41
C GLN A 142 0.95 -8.48 -8.41
N LEU A 143 0.38 -9.28 -7.50
CA LEU A 143 -0.48 -8.77 -6.42
C LEU A 143 0.30 -7.79 -5.53
N LEU A 144 1.52 -8.15 -5.13
CA LEU A 144 2.37 -7.30 -4.30
C LEU A 144 2.81 -6.01 -5.01
N ARG A 145 2.94 -6.05 -6.35
CA ARG A 145 3.21 -4.85 -7.17
C ARG A 145 2.02 -3.91 -7.12
N ALA A 146 0.79 -4.43 -7.26
CA ALA A 146 -0.42 -3.62 -7.11
C ALA A 146 -0.54 -3.02 -5.71
N VAL A 147 -0.21 -3.78 -4.65
CA VAL A 147 -0.17 -3.27 -3.27
C VAL A 147 0.85 -2.13 -3.12
N GLN A 148 2.04 -2.27 -3.70
CA GLN A 148 3.07 -1.22 -3.69
C GLN A 148 2.58 0.06 -4.38
N GLU A 149 1.94 -0.08 -5.55
CA GLU A 149 1.36 1.05 -6.28
C GLU A 149 0.30 1.77 -5.43
N VAL A 150 -0.60 1.03 -4.78
CA VAL A 150 -1.62 1.59 -3.87
C VAL A 150 -0.98 2.37 -2.72
N LEU A 151 0.07 1.82 -2.09
CA LEU A 151 0.81 2.51 -1.02
C LEU A 151 1.46 3.81 -1.54
N HIS A 152 2.15 3.74 -2.67
CA HIS A 152 2.85 4.89 -3.25
C HIS A 152 1.87 5.98 -3.69
N THR A 153 0.79 5.63 -4.40
CA THR A 153 -0.24 6.59 -4.81
C THR A 153 -0.95 7.19 -3.61
N GLY A 154 -1.25 6.39 -2.58
CA GLY A 154 -1.87 6.88 -1.35
C GLY A 154 -0.98 7.85 -0.57
N LEU A 155 0.32 7.59 -0.49
CA LEU A 155 1.28 8.51 0.11
C LEU A 155 1.42 9.80 -0.72
N ALA A 156 1.46 9.69 -2.05
CA ALA A 156 1.52 10.84 -2.94
C ALA A 156 0.29 11.75 -2.80
N MET A 157 -0.92 11.18 -2.61
CA MET A 157 -2.13 11.95 -2.29
C MET A 157 -2.02 12.75 -0.98
N LEU A 158 -1.18 12.30 -0.03
CA LEU A 158 -0.91 12.99 1.22
C LEU A 158 0.27 13.98 1.12
N GLY A 159 0.86 14.14 -0.08
CA GLY A 159 2.06 14.95 -0.28
C GLY A 159 3.33 14.34 0.31
N LEU A 160 3.32 13.02 0.57
CA LEU A 160 4.44 12.30 1.18
C LEU A 160 5.16 11.46 0.10
N PRO A 161 6.49 11.57 -0.04
CA PRO A 161 7.23 10.69 -0.94
C PRO A 161 7.25 9.27 -0.36
N PRO A 162 7.06 8.22 -1.19
CA PRO A 162 7.26 6.85 -0.73
C PRO A 162 8.75 6.62 -0.44
N LEU A 163 9.06 5.92 0.65
CA LEU A 163 10.44 5.49 0.93
C LEU A 163 10.80 4.28 0.07
N SER A 164 11.80 4.45 -0.79
CA SER A 164 12.32 3.39 -1.65
C SER A 164 13.36 2.50 -0.97
N TYR A 165 13.90 2.92 0.19
CA TYR A 165 14.93 2.23 0.94
C TYR A 165 14.90 2.63 2.43
N ILE A 166 15.39 1.75 3.31
CA ILE A 166 15.76 2.05 4.72
C ILE A 166 17.24 1.78 4.87
#